data_AF-A0A1C5FVQ9-F1
#
_entry.id   AF-A0A1C5FVQ9-F1
#
_cell.length_a   1.000
_cell.length_b   1.000
_cell.length_c   1.000
_cell.angle_alpha   90.00
_cell.angle_beta   90.00
_cell.angle_gamma   90.00
#
_symmetry.space_group_name_H-M   'P 1'
#
loop_
_entity.id
_entity.type
_entity.pdbx_description
1 polymer ?
#
loop_
_entity_poly.entity_id
_entity_poly.type
_entity_poly.pdbx_seq_one_letter_code
_entity_poly.pdbx_strand_id
1 'polypeptide(L)' 'SPPLPPDSAVIAEPGMVLGVRTEVPVPGRGAVELAETVVVTASGAEPRAGTPLRLVELY' A
#
# COMPACT_ATOMS: atom_id res chain seq x y z
N SER A 1 -6.61 -0.97 13.45
CA SER A 1 -7.56 0.07 13.01
C SER A 1 -8.26 -0.40 11.75
N PRO A 2 -9.56 -0.11 11.57
CA PRO A 2 -10.27 -0.46 10.33
C PRO A 2 -9.68 0.30 9.13
N PRO A 3 -9.80 -0.25 7.90
CA PRO A 3 -9.34 0.43 6.69
C PRO A 3 -10.12 1.73 6.47
N LEU A 4 -9.45 2.74 5.92
CA LEU A 4 -10.08 4.01 5.55
C LEU A 4 -11.08 3.76 4.40
N PRO A 5 -12.31 4.30 4.49
CA PRO A 5 -13.23 4.34 3.36
C PRO A 5 -12.62 5.00 2.10
N PRO A 6 -13.01 4.59 0.88
CA PRO A 6 -12.46 5.14 -0.37
C PRO A 6 -12.62 6.66 -0.54
N ASP A 7 -13.65 7.23 0.09
CA ASP A 7 -14.01 8.64 0.08
C ASP A 7 -13.43 9.42 1.28
N SER A 8 -12.55 8.80 2.06
CA SER A 8 -11.92 9.45 3.21
C SER A 8 -10.98 10.57 2.76
N ALA A 9 -11.29 11.80 3.17
CA ALA A 9 -10.37 12.92 3.08
C ALA A 9 -9.37 12.85 4.26
N VAL A 10 -8.31 12.05 4.11
CA VAL A 10 -7.18 12.07 5.04
C VAL A 10 -6.10 13.01 4.50
N ILE A 11 -5.79 14.05 5.27
CA ILE A 11 -4.60 14.87 5.03
C ILE A 11 -3.42 14.16 5.69
N ALA A 12 -2.53 13.62 4.88
CA ALA A 12 -1.31 12.98 5.34
C ALA A 12 -0.31 14.03 5.84
N GLU A 13 0.08 13.94 7.12
CA GLU A 13 1.08 14.84 7.72
C GLU A 13 2.42 14.11 7.95
N PRO A 14 3.55 14.83 7.91
CA PRO A 14 4.85 14.25 8.24
C PRO A 14 4.86 13.54 9.60
N GLY A 15 5.38 12.32 9.64
CA GLY A 15 5.41 11.45 10.83
C GLY A 15 4.28 10.43 10.87
N MET A 16 3.24 10.56 10.03
CA MET A 16 2.19 9.54 9.92
C MET A 16 2.71 8.25 9.28
N VAL A 17 2.17 7.12 9.72
CA VAL A 17 2.42 5.80 9.12
C VAL A 17 1.11 5.29 8.53
N LEU A 18 1.13 4.99 7.22
CA LEU A 18 -0.05 4.57 6.47
C LEU A 18 0.20 3.23 5.79
N GLY A 19 -0.81 2.36 5.83
CA GLY A 19 -0.87 1.20 4.95
C GLY A 19 -1.52 1.59 3.63
N VAL A 20 -0.84 1.35 2.52
CA VAL A 20 -1.39 1.49 1.17
C VAL A 20 -1.58 0.12 0.57
N ARG A 21 -2.77 -0.13 0.02
CA ARG A 21 -3.14 -1.40 -0.59
C ARG A 21 -3.83 -1.12 -1.92
N THR A 22 -3.47 -1.89 -2.93
CA THR A 22 -4.21 -1.96 -4.19
C THR A 22 -4.48 -3.42 -4.53
N GLU A 23 -5.66 -3.68 -5.07
CA GLU A 23 -6.10 -5.01 -5.45
C GLU A 23 -6.51 -4.97 -6.92
N VAL A 24 -5.93 -5.87 -7.71
CA VAL A 24 -6.23 -6.03 -9.12
C VAL A 24 -6.97 -7.36 -9.31
N PRO A 25 -8.29 -7.35 -9.53
CA PRO A 25 -9.03 -8.57 -9.77
C PRO A 25 -8.65 -9.18 -11.12
N VAL A 26 -8.53 -10.52 -11.15
CA VAL A 26 -8.27 -11.31 -12.35
C VAL A 26 -9.49 -12.21 -12.60
N PRO A 27 -10.36 -11.84 -13.56
CA PRO A 27 -11.61 -12.56 -13.81
C PRO A 27 -11.40 -14.07 -14.01
N GLY A 28 -12.10 -14.87 -13.22
CA GLY A 28 -12.02 -16.34 -13.26
C GLY A 28 -10.74 -16.95 -12.68
N ARG A 29 -9.82 -16.15 -12.10
CA ARG A 29 -8.54 -16.64 -11.56
C ARG A 29 -8.18 -16.12 -10.16
N GLY A 30 -8.83 -15.07 -9.66
CA GLY A 30 -8.61 -14.54 -8.31
C GLY A 30 -8.33 -13.03 -8.32
N ALA A 31 -7.41 -12.57 -7.49
CA ALA A 31 -6.92 -11.19 -7.47
C ALA A 31 -5.44 -11.15 -7.09
N VAL A 32 -4.75 -10.10 -7.54
CA VAL A 32 -3.39 -9.77 -7.08
C VAL A 32 -3.51 -8.60 -6.10
N GLU A 33 -2.99 -8.78 -4.90
CA GLU A 33 -2.90 -7.73 -3.89
C GLU A 33 -1.47 -7.23 -3.79
N LEU A 34 -1.32 -5.89 -3.83
CA LEU A 34 -0.08 -5.20 -3.53
C LEU A 34 -0.33 -4.35 -2.28
N ALA A 35 0.47 -4.58 -1.23
CA ALA A 35 0.38 -3.84 0.01
C ALA A 35 1.76 -3.34 0.44
N GLU A 36 1.83 -2.10 0.92
CA GLU A 36 3.04 -1.45 1.41
C GLU A 36 2.71 -0.60 2.65
N THR A 37 3.71 -0.43 3.54
CA THR A 37 3.61 0.54 4.63
C THR A 37 4.50 1.73 4.30
N VAL A 38 3.94 2.93 4.28
CA VAL A 38 4.70 4.15 4.02
C VAL A 38 4.78 5.03 5.26
N VAL A 39 5.92 5.72 5.40
CA VAL A 39 6.07 6.83 6.34
C VAL A 39 5.92 8.12 5.56
N VAL A 40 5.05 9.01 6.02
CA VAL A 40 4.89 10.34 5.44
C VAL A 40 6.02 11.21 5.97
N THR A 41 6.78 11.82 5.06
CA THR A 41 7.87 12.75 5.35
C THR A 41 7.54 14.14 4.82
N ALA A 42 8.38 15.12 5.13
CA ALA A 42 8.24 16.47 4.55
C ALA A 42 8.37 16.50 3.01
N SER A 43 9.07 15.51 2.42
CA SER A 43 9.28 15.38 0.97
C SER A 43 8.29 14.46 0.26
N GLY A 44 7.43 13.75 1.00
CA GLY A 44 6.47 12.80 0.45
C GLY A 44 6.43 11.47 1.21
N ALA A 45 5.82 10.45 0.61
CA ALA A 45 5.71 9.12 1.21
C ALA A 45 6.94 8.26 0.90
N GLU A 46 7.57 7.69 1.93
CA GLU A 46 8.69 6.78 1.81
C GLU A 46 8.27 5.34 2.16
N PRO A 47 8.57 4.33 1.31
CA PRO A 47 8.31 2.94 1.63
C PRO A 47 9.10 2.47 2.84
N ARG A 48 8.46 1.68 3.70
CA ARG A 48 9.13 1.06 4.85
C ARG A 48 9.67 -0.32 4.52
N ALA A 49 9.05 -1.06 3.58
CA ALA A 49 9.64 -2.29 3.11
C ALA A 49 10.94 -1.99 2.35
N GLY A 50 12.06 -2.51 2.86
CA GLY A 50 13.35 -2.43 2.17
C GLY A 50 13.45 -3.37 0.96
N THR A 51 12.45 -4.22 0.75
CA THR A 51 12.41 -5.17 -0.36
C THR A 51 11.53 -4.60 -1.47
N PRO A 52 12.08 -4.34 -2.67
CA PRO A 52 11.26 -3.91 -3.80
C PRO A 52 10.23 -4.97 -4.17
N LEU A 53 9.02 -4.53 -4.50
CA LEU A 53 7.95 -5.38 -4.99
C LEU A 53 8.33 -5.98 -6.35
N ARG A 54 8.28 -7.31 -6.46
CA ARG A 54 8.60 -8.06 -7.67
C ARG A 54 7.66 -9.25 -7.78
N LEU A 55 7.24 -9.58 -8.99
CA LEU A 55 6.61 -10.87 -9.26
C LEU A 55 7.71 -11.94 -9.23
N VAL A 56 7.57 -12.90 -8.32
CA VAL A 56 8.49 -14.03 -8.19
C VAL A 56 7.71 -15.33 -8.33
N GLU A 57 8.28 -16.28 -9.08
CA GLU A 57 7.78 -17.65 -9.13
C GLU A 57 8.38 -18.41 -7.94
N LEU A 58 7.53 -19.10 -7.17
CA LEU A 58 7.96 -19.95 -6.07
C LEU A 58 7.97 -21.40 -6.59
N TYR A 59 9.12 -22.07 -6.47
CA TYR A 59 9.32 -23.46 -6.87
C TYR A 59 9.28 -24.40 -5.66
#